data_AF-A0A0N5AJ92-F1
#
_entry.id   AF-A0A0N5AJ92-F1
#
_cell.length_a   1.000
_cell.length_b   1.000
_cell.length_c   1.000
_cell.angle_alpha   90.00
_cell.angle_beta   90.00
_cell.angle_gamma   90.00
#
_symmetry.space_group_name_H-M   'P 1'
#
loop_
_entity.id
_entity.type
_entity.pdbx_description
1 polymer ?
#
loop_
_entity_poly.entity_id
_entity_poly.type
_entity_poly.pdbx_seq_one_letter_code
_entity_poly.pdbx_strand_id
1 'polypeptide(L)'
;MASAAMIFLAVAVAVSLANPSCPPHSHFESCGSQCREKCNEKLPDICILSCYVGCVCDAGFIEDGNGNCVRREDCPPRLLHKRDEPSCGPNEKFQICGTACEPTCDRPGPRACTRQCVAECQCIPGYVRNAARKCVKLSDC
;
A
#
# COMPACT_ATOMS: atom_id res chain seq x y z
N MET A 1 57.65 38.09 -33.79
CA MET A 1 56.33 38.74 -33.75
C MET A 1 55.33 37.68 -33.31
N ALA A 2 54.80 37.82 -32.11
CA ALA A 2 53.91 36.84 -31.48
C ALA A 2 52.56 36.82 -32.19
N SER A 3 52.00 35.63 -32.45
CA SER A 3 50.58 35.50 -32.78
C SER A 3 50.02 34.33 -31.98
N ALA A 4 49.21 34.68 -30.98
CA ALA A 4 48.58 33.75 -30.06
C ALA A 4 47.51 32.95 -30.81
N ALA A 5 47.80 31.67 -31.09
CA ALA A 5 46.78 30.75 -31.57
C ALA A 5 45.93 30.33 -30.37
N MET A 6 44.71 30.88 -30.32
CA MET A 6 43.66 30.54 -29.38
C MET A 6 43.45 29.03 -29.31
N ILE A 7 43.82 28.43 -28.17
CA ILE A 7 43.46 27.06 -27.84
C ILE A 7 41.95 27.08 -27.57
N PHE A 8 41.15 26.80 -28.60
CA PHE A 8 39.76 26.43 -28.40
C PHE A 8 39.75 25.04 -27.74
N LEU A 9 39.81 25.02 -26.41
CA LEU A 9 39.34 23.90 -25.63
C LEU A 9 37.84 23.78 -25.90
N ALA A 10 37.48 23.10 -26.99
CA ALA A 10 36.16 22.56 -27.19
C ALA A 10 36.03 21.41 -26.17
N VAL A 11 35.80 21.77 -24.91
CA VAL A 11 35.24 20.84 -23.94
C VAL A 11 33.83 20.59 -24.47
N ALA A 12 33.68 19.55 -25.28
CA ALA A 12 32.38 18.97 -25.57
C ALA A 12 31.87 18.46 -24.23
N VAL A 13 31.20 19.34 -23.48
CA VAL A 13 30.39 18.91 -22.35
C VAL A 13 29.29 18.10 -22.99
N ALA A 14 29.48 16.78 -23.05
CA ALA A 14 28.39 15.86 -23.24
C ALA A 14 27.48 16.04 -22.04
N VAL A 15 26.58 17.03 -22.12
CA VAL A 15 25.42 17.09 -21.25
C VAL A 15 24.69 15.81 -21.58
N SER A 16 24.88 14.79 -20.76
CA SER A 16 23.98 13.65 -20.72
C SER A 16 22.64 14.22 -20.30
N LEU A 17 21.88 14.70 -21.29
CA LEU A 17 20.46 14.93 -21.17
C LEU A 17 19.94 13.56 -20.82
N ALA A 18 19.77 13.31 -19.52
CA ALA A 18 19.05 12.15 -19.03
C ALA A 18 17.64 12.34 -19.57
N ASN A 19 17.42 11.86 -20.80
CA ASN A 19 16.11 11.82 -21.41
C ASN A 19 15.27 10.99 -20.45
N PRO A 20 14.16 11.49 -19.90
CA PRO A 20 13.38 10.75 -18.92
C PRO A 20 12.96 9.43 -19.57
N SER A 21 13.68 8.36 -19.23
CA SER A 21 13.47 7.04 -19.82
C SER A 21 12.29 6.43 -19.09
N CYS A 22 11.17 6.32 -19.80
CA CYS A 22 10.00 5.66 -19.26
C CYS A 22 10.22 4.14 -19.20
N PRO A 23 9.59 3.45 -18.22
CA PRO A 23 9.65 2.00 -18.13
C PRO A 23 9.05 1.33 -19.39
N PRO A 24 9.33 0.03 -19.63
CA PRO A 24 8.69 -0.70 -20.72
C PRO A 24 7.15 -0.56 -20.69
N HIS A 25 6.55 -0.47 -21.87
CA HIS A 25 5.10 -0.31 -22.06
C HIS A 25 4.55 1.01 -21.51
N SER A 26 5.36 2.07 -21.59
CA SER A 26 4.94 3.42 -21.23
C SER A 26 5.67 4.45 -22.08
N HIS A 27 5.07 5.65 -22.17
CA HIS A 27 5.65 6.78 -22.87
C HIS A 27 5.54 8.06 -22.03
N PHE A 28 6.35 9.06 -22.34
CA PHE A 28 6.33 10.33 -21.65
C PHE A 28 5.22 11.21 -22.20
N GLU A 29 4.39 11.74 -21.30
CA GLU A 29 3.43 12.80 -21.60
C GLU A 29 3.81 14.08 -20.86
N SER A 30 3.90 15.19 -21.60
CA SER A 30 4.10 16.52 -21.01
C SER A 30 2.81 17.11 -20.45
N CYS A 31 1.65 16.54 -20.79
CA CYS A 31 0.35 16.85 -20.20
C CYS A 31 -0.62 15.68 -20.41
N GLY A 32 -0.62 14.75 -19.46
CA GLY A 32 -1.51 13.61 -19.39
C GLY A 32 -2.68 13.80 -18.43
N SER A 33 -3.63 12.86 -18.49
CA SER A 33 -4.76 12.81 -17.56
C SER A 33 -4.31 12.47 -16.14
N GLN A 34 -4.92 13.09 -15.14
CA GLN A 34 -4.76 12.68 -13.73
C GLN A 34 -5.51 11.38 -13.40
N CYS A 35 -6.48 10.99 -14.23
CA CYS A 35 -7.18 9.72 -14.12
C CYS A 35 -6.40 8.63 -14.84
N ARG A 36 -5.47 8.03 -14.11
CA ARG A 36 -4.66 6.92 -14.58
C ARG A 36 -5.19 5.61 -14.00
N GLU A 37 -5.26 4.59 -14.85
CA GLU A 37 -5.61 3.25 -14.40
C GLU A 37 -4.48 2.69 -13.54
N LYS A 38 -4.84 2.20 -12.36
CA LYS A 38 -3.91 1.53 -11.45
C LYS A 38 -4.44 0.13 -11.13
N CYS A 39 -3.52 -0.81 -11.01
CA CYS A 39 -3.85 -2.14 -10.57
C CYS A 39 -4.61 -2.04 -9.26
N ASN A 40 -5.68 -2.81 -9.13
CA ASN A 40 -6.39 -2.95 -7.86
C ASN A 40 -7.00 -1.66 -7.30
N GLU A 41 -7.16 -0.62 -8.09
CA GLU A 41 -7.82 0.62 -7.69
C GLU A 41 -8.99 0.89 -8.61
N LYS A 42 -10.08 1.44 -8.05
CA LYS A 42 -11.17 1.95 -8.88
C LYS A 42 -10.69 3.27 -9.48
N LEU A 43 -10.83 3.45 -10.78
CA LEU A 43 -10.57 4.74 -11.42
C LEU A 43 -11.45 5.82 -10.76
N PRO A 44 -10.91 7.00 -10.40
CA PRO A 44 -11.71 8.08 -9.85
C PRO A 44 -12.83 8.50 -10.80
N ASP A 45 -14.03 8.70 -10.28
CA ASP A 45 -15.18 9.16 -11.08
C ASP A 45 -15.02 10.65 -11.50
N ILE A 46 -14.13 11.40 -10.83
CA ILE A 46 -13.83 12.81 -11.10
C ILE A 46 -12.32 12.99 -11.24
N CYS A 47 -11.90 13.56 -12.37
CA CYS A 47 -10.50 13.87 -12.68
C CYS A 47 -10.25 15.38 -12.51
N ILE A 48 -9.14 15.75 -11.85
CA ILE A 48 -8.70 17.14 -11.82
C ILE A 48 -8.16 17.52 -13.20
N LEU A 49 -8.56 18.68 -13.74
CA LEU A 49 -8.16 19.18 -15.06
C LEU A 49 -6.70 19.64 -15.16
N SER A 50 -5.90 19.45 -14.12
CA SER A 50 -4.46 19.70 -14.14
C SER A 50 -3.74 18.63 -14.95
N CYS A 51 -2.67 18.99 -15.64
CA CYS A 51 -1.81 18.04 -16.35
C CYS A 51 -1.01 17.16 -15.38
N TYR A 52 -1.04 15.85 -15.59
CA TYR A 52 0.04 14.97 -15.13
C TYR A 52 1.24 15.12 -16.06
N VAL A 53 2.44 15.29 -15.52
CA VAL A 53 3.68 15.34 -16.31
C VAL A 53 4.54 14.15 -15.91
N GLY A 54 4.81 13.25 -16.84
CA GLY A 54 5.58 12.05 -16.55
C GLY A 54 5.28 10.89 -17.49
N CYS A 55 5.70 9.70 -17.08
CA CYS A 55 5.45 8.48 -17.84
C CYS A 55 4.05 7.96 -17.57
N VAL A 56 3.33 7.62 -18.64
CA VAL A 56 2.00 7.02 -18.61
C VAL A 56 2.04 5.68 -19.31
N CYS A 57 1.28 4.72 -18.81
CA CYS A 57 1.21 3.39 -19.41
C CYS A 57 0.54 3.45 -20.79
N ASP A 58 1.08 2.68 -21.73
CA ASP A 58 0.49 2.53 -23.06
C ASP A 58 -0.87 1.83 -22.98
N ALA A 59 -1.69 1.98 -24.03
CA ALA A 59 -2.99 1.33 -24.10
C ALA A 59 -2.89 -0.19 -23.88
N GLY A 60 -3.71 -0.71 -22.96
CA GLY A 60 -3.70 -2.13 -22.56
C GLY A 60 -2.77 -2.44 -21.38
N PHE A 61 -2.02 -1.46 -20.88
CA PHE A 61 -1.17 -1.58 -19.69
C PHE A 61 -1.65 -0.65 -18.57
N ILE A 62 -1.36 -1.03 -17.33
CA ILE A 62 -1.85 -0.42 -16.10
C ILE A 62 -0.69 -0.35 -15.10
N GLU A 63 -0.62 0.72 -14.31
CA GLU A 63 0.43 0.90 -13.29
C GLU A 63 0.24 -0.10 -12.14
N ASP A 64 1.30 -0.87 -11.81
CA ASP A 64 1.29 -1.91 -10.77
C ASP A 64 1.39 -1.38 -9.33
N GLY A 65 1.55 -0.06 -9.14
CA GLY A 65 1.79 0.60 -7.86
C GLY A 65 3.28 0.75 -7.49
N ASN A 66 4.19 0.13 -8.25
CA ASN A 66 5.64 0.31 -8.15
C ASN A 66 6.22 1.16 -9.30
N GLY A 67 5.34 1.66 -10.18
CA GLY A 67 5.73 2.45 -11.35
C GLY A 67 6.00 1.63 -12.60
N ASN A 68 5.68 0.32 -12.62
CA ASN A 68 5.77 -0.49 -13.84
C ASN A 68 4.40 -0.57 -14.53
N CYS A 69 4.41 -0.69 -15.86
CA CYS A 69 3.22 -0.87 -16.67
C CYS A 69 3.08 -2.34 -17.05
N VAL A 70 2.05 -2.99 -16.48
CA VAL A 70 1.77 -4.42 -16.67
C VAL A 70 0.38 -4.62 -17.28
N ARG A 71 0.10 -5.80 -17.83
CA ARG A 71 -1.28 -6.12 -18.24
C ARG A 71 -2.16 -6.34 -17.01
N ARG A 72 -3.48 -6.17 -17.18
CA ARG A 72 -4.45 -6.27 -16.08
C ARG A 72 -4.41 -7.64 -15.39
N GLU A 73 -4.20 -8.71 -16.16
CA GLU A 73 -4.05 -10.07 -15.67
C GLU A 73 -2.74 -10.30 -14.88
N ASP A 74 -1.72 -9.50 -15.15
CA ASP A 74 -0.41 -9.52 -14.48
C ASP A 74 -0.37 -8.56 -13.28
N CYS A 75 -1.49 -7.91 -12.95
CA CYS A 75 -1.57 -7.08 -11.76
C CYS A 75 -1.20 -7.92 -10.53
N PRO A 76 -0.31 -7.44 -9.66
CA PRO A 76 -0.03 -8.12 -8.41
C PRO A 76 -1.36 -8.30 -7.68
N PRO A 77 -1.59 -9.43 -6.97
CA PRO A 77 -2.81 -9.59 -6.22
C PRO A 77 -2.97 -8.41 -5.27
N ARG A 78 -4.22 -8.04 -4.96
CA ARG A 78 -4.51 -7.19 -3.81
C ARG A 78 -3.95 -7.86 -2.57
N LEU A 79 -2.67 -7.63 -2.29
CA LEU A 79 -2.19 -7.59 -0.94
C LEU A 79 -2.85 -6.33 -0.39
N LEU A 80 -4.14 -6.45 -0.05
CA LEU A 80 -4.81 -5.58 0.91
C LEU A 80 -3.90 -5.62 2.11
N HIS A 81 -2.94 -4.71 2.11
CA HIS A 81 -1.98 -4.43 3.13
C HIS A 81 -1.70 -5.67 3.98
N LYS A 82 -0.78 -6.53 3.53
CA LYS A 82 -0.08 -7.50 4.41
C LYS A 82 0.80 -6.78 5.46
N ARG A 83 0.35 -5.59 5.89
CA ARG A 83 0.89 -4.72 6.92
C ARG A 83 -0.22 -4.30 7.91
N ASP A 84 -1.50 -4.50 7.56
CA ASP A 84 -2.64 -4.02 8.36
C ASP A 84 -3.62 -5.13 8.78
N GLU A 85 -3.42 -6.40 8.40
CA GLU A 85 -4.01 -7.50 9.20
C GLU A 85 -3.20 -7.55 10.50
N PRO A 86 -3.75 -7.12 11.65
CA PRO A 86 -2.99 -7.10 12.88
C PRO A 86 -2.66 -8.55 13.21
N SER A 87 -1.37 -8.86 13.31
CA SER A 87 -0.93 -10.19 13.72
C SER A 87 -1.36 -10.40 15.16
N CYS A 88 -2.44 -11.16 15.35
CA CYS A 88 -2.89 -11.58 16.66
C CYS A 88 -1.96 -12.66 17.21
N GLY A 89 -1.85 -12.71 18.54
CA GLY A 89 -1.16 -13.77 19.25
C GLY A 89 -1.87 -15.13 19.17
N PRO A 90 -1.31 -16.16 19.83
CA PRO A 90 -1.96 -17.47 19.89
C PRO A 90 -3.35 -17.39 20.50
N ASN A 91 -4.30 -18.11 19.89
CA ASN A 91 -5.70 -18.23 20.34
C ASN A 91 -6.50 -16.92 20.33
N GLU A 92 -6.10 -15.94 19.52
CA GLU A 92 -6.91 -14.76 19.21
C GLU A 92 -6.99 -14.53 17.71
N LYS A 93 -8.05 -13.86 17.28
CA LYS A 93 -8.28 -13.46 15.89
C LYS A 93 -8.67 -11.99 15.83
N PHE A 94 -8.27 -11.30 14.77
CA PHE A 94 -8.67 -9.92 14.58
C PHE A 94 -10.16 -9.89 14.24
N GLN A 95 -10.92 -9.08 14.96
CA GLN A 95 -12.34 -8.87 14.69
C GLN A 95 -12.55 -7.42 14.30
N ILE A 96 -13.10 -7.18 13.11
CA ILE A 96 -13.46 -5.82 12.66
C ILE A 96 -14.62 -5.27 13.50
N CYS A 97 -15.53 -6.14 13.96
CA CYS A 97 -16.57 -5.83 14.94
C CYS A 97 -16.60 -6.92 16.01
N GLY A 98 -15.68 -6.83 16.97
CA GLY A 98 -15.61 -7.68 18.15
C GLY A 98 -16.53 -7.22 19.29
N THR A 99 -16.61 -8.03 20.34
CA THR A 99 -17.42 -7.76 21.52
C THR A 99 -16.76 -6.71 22.43
N ALA A 100 -17.53 -5.81 23.05
CA ALA A 100 -17.01 -4.87 24.04
C ALA A 100 -16.66 -5.50 25.40
N CYS A 101 -16.97 -6.78 25.58
CA CYS A 101 -16.89 -7.50 26.84
C CYS A 101 -16.23 -8.87 26.64
N GLU A 102 -15.01 -8.87 26.12
CA GLU A 102 -14.28 -10.13 25.95
C GLU A 102 -14.16 -10.88 27.30
N PRO A 103 -14.39 -12.21 27.33
CA PRO A 103 -14.18 -13.02 28.53
C PRO A 103 -12.75 -12.93 29.08
N THR A 104 -12.63 -12.78 30.40
CA THR A 104 -11.34 -12.77 31.11
C THR A 104 -11.28 -13.89 32.15
N CYS A 105 -10.08 -14.17 32.69
CA CYS A 105 -9.95 -15.12 33.81
C CYS A 105 -10.83 -14.74 35.02
N ASP A 106 -10.89 -13.45 35.36
CA ASP A 106 -11.69 -12.95 36.48
C ASP A 106 -13.20 -12.90 36.16
N ARG A 107 -13.55 -12.82 34.87
CA ARG A 107 -14.94 -12.76 34.41
C ARG A 107 -15.13 -13.58 33.13
N PRO A 108 -15.22 -14.92 33.24
CA PRO A 108 -15.31 -15.81 32.08
C PRO A 108 -16.65 -15.75 31.33
N GLY A 109 -17.70 -15.25 31.99
CA GLY A 109 -19.04 -15.13 31.40
C GLY A 109 -19.65 -13.74 31.58
N PRO A 110 -19.20 -12.72 30.83
CA PRO A 110 -19.82 -11.39 30.85
C PRO A 110 -21.28 -11.47 30.38
N ARG A 111 -22.23 -11.11 31.25
CA ARG A 111 -23.68 -11.23 30.98
C ARG A 111 -24.30 -10.01 30.30
N ALA A 112 -23.72 -8.84 30.52
CA ALA A 112 -24.23 -7.56 30.02
C ALA A 112 -23.11 -6.82 29.31
N CYS A 113 -23.34 -6.53 28.04
CA CYS A 113 -22.37 -5.92 27.15
C CYS A 113 -23.08 -4.88 26.33
N THR A 114 -22.40 -3.75 26.16
CA THR A 114 -22.85 -2.68 25.29
C THR A 114 -22.68 -3.10 23.82
N ARG A 115 -23.48 -2.53 22.91
CA ARG A 115 -23.58 -2.97 21.50
C ARG A 115 -22.55 -2.34 20.55
N GLN A 116 -21.55 -1.64 21.07
CA GLN A 116 -20.47 -1.11 20.24
C GLN A 116 -19.61 -2.25 19.67
N CYS A 117 -19.18 -2.05 18.42
CA CYS A 117 -18.13 -2.84 17.82
C CYS A 117 -16.77 -2.41 18.37
N VAL A 118 -15.93 -3.38 18.75
CA VAL A 118 -14.51 -3.13 19.07
C VAL A 118 -13.65 -3.81 18.02
N ALA A 119 -12.85 -3.03 17.30
CA ALA A 119 -11.96 -3.52 16.25
C ALA A 119 -10.59 -3.90 16.85
N GLU A 120 -10.40 -5.15 17.28
CA GLU A 120 -9.17 -5.61 17.92
C GLU A 120 -8.96 -7.13 17.77
N CYS A 121 -7.77 -7.61 18.17
CA CYS A 121 -7.53 -9.04 18.37
C CYS A 121 -8.29 -9.52 19.60
N GLN A 122 -9.20 -10.48 19.41
CA GLN A 122 -9.99 -11.06 20.49
C GLN A 122 -9.81 -12.58 20.57
N CYS A 123 -9.83 -13.10 21.80
CA CYS A 123 -9.76 -14.52 22.10
C CYS A 123 -10.81 -15.28 21.31
N ILE A 124 -10.38 -16.35 20.65
CA ILE A 124 -11.30 -17.24 19.94
C ILE A 124 -12.20 -18.00 20.94
N PRO A 125 -13.36 -18.52 20.52
CA PRO A 125 -14.26 -19.25 21.41
C PRO A 125 -13.54 -20.36 22.20
N GLY A 126 -13.83 -20.44 23.50
CA GLY A 126 -13.19 -21.39 24.42
C GLY A 126 -11.93 -20.87 25.14
N TYR A 127 -11.47 -19.66 24.82
CA TYR A 127 -10.36 -18.98 25.48
C TYR A 127 -10.82 -17.72 26.20
N VAL A 128 -10.11 -17.37 27.27
CA VAL A 128 -10.31 -16.15 28.07
C VAL A 128 -9.00 -15.39 28.16
N ARG A 129 -9.06 -14.06 28.29
CA ARG A 129 -7.86 -13.23 28.43
C ARG A 129 -7.37 -13.19 29.87
N ASN A 130 -6.09 -13.51 30.09
CA ASN A 130 -5.44 -13.40 31.39
C ASN A 130 -4.78 -12.03 31.60
N ALA A 131 -4.24 -11.79 32.80
CA ALA A 131 -3.56 -10.54 33.16
C ALA A 131 -2.31 -10.24 32.30
N ALA A 132 -1.67 -11.28 31.74
CA ALA A 132 -0.56 -11.15 30.79
C ALA A 132 -1.01 -10.87 29.35
N ARG A 133 -2.30 -10.55 29.13
CA ARG A 133 -2.93 -10.28 27.83
C ARG A 133 -2.91 -11.48 26.87
N LYS A 134 -2.70 -12.70 27.35
CA LYS A 134 -2.73 -13.93 26.55
C LYS A 134 -4.11 -14.58 26.60
N CYS A 135 -4.53 -15.16 25.49
CA CYS A 135 -5.72 -16.00 25.42
C CYS A 135 -5.38 -17.44 25.82
N VAL A 136 -5.88 -17.84 26.98
CA VAL A 136 -5.64 -19.15 27.61
C VAL A 136 -6.96 -19.86 27.88
N LYS A 137 -6.95 -21.18 28.13
CA LYS A 137 -8.16 -21.85 28.58
C LYS A 137 -8.48 -21.38 30.00
N LEU A 138 -9.76 -21.46 30.38
CA LEU A 138 -10.17 -21.12 31.75
C LEU A 138 -9.46 -21.99 32.82
N SER A 139 -9.08 -23.23 32.47
CA SER A 139 -8.29 -24.13 33.33
C SER A 139 -6.84 -23.68 33.54
N ASP A 140 -6.37 -22.76 32.69
CA ASP A 140 -4.98 -22.28 32.65
C ASP A 140 -4.89 -20.81 33.13
N CYS A 141 -6.00 -20.32 33.70
CA CYS A 141 -6.01 -19.25 34.68
C CYS A 141 -5.56 -19.85 36.04
#